data_AF-A0A4V3SUR0-F1
#
_entry.id   AF-A0A4V3SUR0-F1
#
_cell.length_a   1.000
_cell.length_b   1.000
_cell.length_c   1.000
_cell.angle_alpha   90.00
_cell.angle_beta   90.00
_cell.angle_gamma   90.00
#
_symmetry.space_group_name_H-M   'P 1'
#
loop_
_entity.id
_entity.type
_entity.pdbx_description
1 polymer ?
#
loop_
_entity_poly.entity_id
_entity_poly.type
_entity_poly.pdbx_seq_one_letter_code
_entity_poly.pdbx_strand_id
1 'polypeptide(L)'
;MRTRTLHAAGSVLTTVAAGALLTGCSGTPTLDSDTLADTVAQKLAEATGRPEPDVTCPEDLAGEVGTKTRCTLTAADGSTIGVTVTVTSVEGTQINFDIKADDKPTS
;
A
#
# COMPACT_ATOMS: atom_id res chain seq x y z
N MET A 1 47.43 35.57 -19.38
CA MET A 1 48.02 34.24 -19.66
C MET A 1 46.88 33.22 -19.57
N ARG A 2 46.10 32.98 -20.64
CA ARG A 2 46.25 31.93 -21.68
C ARG A 2 46.12 30.49 -21.18
N THR A 3 44.89 29.97 -21.20
CA THR A 3 44.54 28.56 -21.48
C THR A 3 43.12 28.57 -22.08
N ARG A 4 42.98 28.80 -23.40
CA ARG A 4 42.96 27.81 -24.50
C ARG A 4 41.69 26.94 -24.52
N THR A 5 40.66 27.48 -25.19
CA THR A 5 39.76 26.83 -26.18
C THR A 5 39.77 25.30 -26.26
N LEU A 6 38.62 24.66 -26.03
CA LEU A 6 38.31 23.34 -26.57
C LEU A 6 36.92 23.33 -27.24
N HIS A 7 36.94 23.04 -28.54
CA HIS A 7 35.96 22.29 -29.35
C HIS A 7 34.47 22.63 -29.18
N ALA A 8 33.85 23.47 -30.02
CA ALA A 8 33.49 23.23 -31.43
C ALA A 8 32.70 21.93 -31.67
N ALA A 9 31.38 22.12 -31.84
CA ALA A 9 30.44 21.46 -32.76
C ALA A 9 30.61 19.95 -33.07
N GLY A 10 29.57 19.17 -32.74
CA GLY A 10 29.38 17.83 -33.30
C GLY A 10 28.05 17.22 -32.88
N SER A 11 26.98 17.53 -33.62
CA SER A 11 25.71 16.78 -33.57
C SER A 11 25.92 15.36 -34.11
N VAL A 12 25.56 14.33 -33.34
CA VAL A 12 25.18 13.02 -33.88
C VAL A 12 23.98 12.51 -33.08
N LEU A 13 22.82 12.45 -33.74
CA LEU A 13 21.64 11.74 -33.27
C LEU A 13 21.93 10.23 -33.33
N THR A 14 21.83 9.53 -32.20
CA THR A 14 21.67 8.08 -32.17
C THR A 14 20.40 7.72 -31.41
N THR A 15 19.33 7.54 -32.17
CA THR A 15 18.10 6.88 -31.73
C THR A 15 18.37 5.39 -31.54
N VAL A 16 18.54 4.95 -30.30
CA VAL A 16 18.34 3.55 -29.93
C VAL A 16 17.06 3.47 -29.12
N ALA A 17 16.00 2.99 -29.80
CA ALA A 17 14.78 2.53 -29.16
C ALA A 17 15.11 1.28 -28.34
N ALA A 18 15.38 1.45 -27.04
CA ALA A 18 15.34 0.34 -26.09
C ALA A 18 13.88 0.19 -25.65
N GLY A 19 13.17 -0.71 -26.33
CA GLY A 19 11.81 -1.12 -25.99
C GLY A 19 11.71 -1.56 -24.54
N ALA A 20 10.59 -1.19 -23.94
CA ALA A 20 10.24 -1.39 -22.55
C ALA A 20 10.49 -2.83 -22.07
N LEU A 21 11.50 -2.99 -21.21
CA LEU A 21 11.51 -4.07 -20.23
C LEU A 21 10.56 -3.66 -19.11
N LEU A 22 9.24 -3.72 -19.37
CA LEU A 22 8.29 -3.92 -18.29
C LEU A 22 8.46 -5.38 -17.86
N THR A 23 9.56 -5.66 -17.17
CA THR A 23 9.66 -6.81 -16.27
C THR A 23 8.61 -6.58 -15.19
N GLY A 24 7.35 -6.92 -15.50
CA GLY A 24 6.36 -7.14 -14.48
C GLY A 24 6.88 -8.31 -13.67
N CYS A 25 7.44 -8.02 -12.48
CA CYS A 25 7.65 -9.05 -11.49
C CYS A 25 6.32 -9.79 -11.34
N SER A 26 6.30 -11.06 -11.72
CA SER A 26 5.16 -11.96 -11.56
C SER A 26 4.95 -12.36 -10.10
N GLY A 27 5.15 -11.40 -9.18
CA GLY A 27 4.90 -11.56 -7.76
C GLY A 27 3.50 -11.06 -7.44
N THR A 28 2.78 -11.82 -6.63
CA THR A 28 1.53 -11.36 -6.02
C THR A 28 1.84 -10.08 -5.24
N PRO A 29 1.09 -8.98 -5.43
CA PRO A 29 1.27 -7.81 -4.59
C PRO A 29 0.96 -8.20 -3.15
N THR A 30 1.74 -7.69 -2.21
CA THR A 30 1.52 -7.89 -0.77
C THR A 30 1.53 -6.53 -0.12
N LEU A 31 0.63 -6.33 0.84
CA LEU A 31 0.60 -5.13 1.68
C LEU A 31 1.17 -5.49 3.05
N ASP A 32 2.25 -4.83 3.45
CA ASP A 32 2.87 -5.03 4.77
C ASP A 32 1.88 -4.71 5.89
N SER A 33 1.98 -5.43 7.01
CA SER A 33 1.07 -5.31 8.16
C SER A 33 0.93 -3.88 8.68
N ASP A 34 2.02 -3.11 8.70
CA ASP A 34 2.04 -1.72 9.16
C ASP A 34 1.29 -0.80 8.19
N THR A 35 1.54 -0.94 6.89
CA THR A 35 0.84 -0.15 5.86
C THR A 35 -0.65 -0.52 5.81
N LEU A 36 -0.96 -1.80 6.00
CA LEU A 36 -2.33 -2.27 6.10
C LEU A 36 -3.03 -1.64 7.32
N ALA A 37 -2.39 -1.66 8.48
CA ALA A 37 -2.92 -1.08 9.70
C ALA A 37 -3.24 0.41 9.52
N ASP A 38 -2.28 1.20 9.01
CA ASP A 38 -2.45 2.62 8.72
C ASP A 38 -3.60 2.85 7.73
N THR A 39 -3.67 2.06 6.66
CA THR A 39 -4.72 2.19 5.64
C THR A 39 -6.11 1.88 6.23
N VAL A 40 -6.22 0.86 7.09
CA VAL A 40 -7.47 0.49 7.75
C VAL A 40 -7.88 1.59 8.74
N ALA A 41 -6.94 2.11 9.52
CA ALA A 41 -7.17 3.19 10.47
C ALA A 41 -7.69 4.46 9.76
N GLN A 42 -7.02 4.88 8.68
CA GLN A 42 -7.45 6.01 7.87
C GLN A 42 -8.86 5.81 7.30
N LYS A 43 -9.14 4.64 6.71
CA LYS A 43 -10.47 4.33 6.14
C LYS A 43 -11.57 4.36 7.21
N LEU A 44 -11.28 3.87 8.41
CA LEU A 44 -12.22 3.92 9.53
C LEU A 44 -12.43 5.35 10.02
N ALA A 45 -11.38 6.15 10.10
CA ALA A 45 -11.45 7.57 10.44
C ALA A 45 -12.35 8.33 9.45
N GLU A 46 -12.11 8.14 8.14
CA GLU A 46 -12.89 8.74 7.06
C GLU A 46 -14.36 8.28 7.08
N ALA A 47 -14.61 6.98 7.25
CA ALA A 47 -15.96 6.42 7.26
C ALA A 47 -16.79 6.86 8.47
N THR A 48 -16.14 7.07 9.62
CA THR A 48 -16.82 7.41 10.88
C THR A 48 -16.77 8.90 11.24
N GLY A 49 -15.94 9.69 10.55
CA GLY A 49 -15.67 11.09 10.89
C GLY A 49 -14.99 11.27 12.24
N ARG A 50 -14.28 10.24 12.73
CA ARG A 50 -13.58 10.23 14.02
C ARG A 50 -12.07 10.36 13.82
N PRO A 51 -11.30 10.68 14.87
CA PRO A 51 -9.85 10.56 14.82
C PRO A 51 -9.42 9.16 14.41
N GLU A 52 -8.24 9.09 13.80
CA GLU A 52 -7.63 7.83 13.41
C GLU A 52 -7.45 6.92 14.64
N PRO A 53 -8.08 5.73 14.64
CA PRO A 53 -7.92 4.78 15.74
C PRO A 53 -6.56 4.08 15.62
N ASP A 54 -6.07 3.55 16.73
CA ASP A 54 -4.90 2.67 16.69
C ASP A 54 -5.35 1.30 16.13
N VAL A 55 -4.67 0.82 15.09
CA VAL A 55 -4.97 -0.48 14.47
C VAL A 55 -3.68 -1.28 14.42
N THR A 56 -3.73 -2.55 14.80
CA THR A 56 -2.60 -3.48 14.69
C THR A 56 -3.04 -4.70 13.89
N CYS A 57 -2.31 -5.01 12.82
CA CYS A 57 -2.52 -6.22 12.04
C CYS A 57 -1.33 -7.19 12.30
N PRO A 58 -1.58 -8.46 12.66
CA PRO A 58 -0.49 -9.39 13.01
C PRO A 58 0.25 -9.96 11.81
N GLU A 59 -0.35 -9.86 10.61
CA GLU A 59 0.14 -10.49 9.40
C GLU A 59 -0.07 -9.56 8.19
N ASP A 60 0.82 -9.69 7.21
CA ASP A 60 0.72 -9.02 5.92
C ASP A 60 -0.52 -9.49 5.14
N LEU A 61 -1.08 -8.61 4.31
CA LEU A 61 -2.19 -8.95 3.43
C LEU A 61 -1.66 -9.32 2.05
N ALA A 62 -1.68 -10.62 1.75
CA ALA A 62 -1.46 -11.09 0.39
C ALA A 62 -2.59 -10.59 -0.52
N GLY A 63 -2.23 -9.97 -1.64
CA GLY A 63 -3.12 -9.53 -2.70
C GLY A 63 -3.67 -10.70 -3.50
N GLU A 64 -4.44 -11.55 -2.83
CA GLU A 64 -5.17 -12.67 -3.41
C GLU A 64 -6.63 -12.54 -2.99
N VAL A 65 -7.54 -12.61 -3.96
CA VAL A 65 -8.98 -12.42 -3.71
C VAL A 65 -9.50 -13.50 -2.76
N GLY A 66 -10.20 -13.09 -1.72
CA GLY A 66 -10.71 -13.98 -0.67
C GLY A 66 -9.76 -14.16 0.50
N THR A 67 -8.50 -13.69 0.43
CA THR A 67 -7.60 -13.62 1.58
C THR A 67 -8.20 -12.73 2.66
N LYS A 68 -8.07 -13.17 3.90
CA LYS A 68 -8.57 -12.47 5.07
C LYS A 68 -7.48 -12.35 6.11
N THR A 69 -7.44 -11.22 6.78
CA THR A 69 -6.64 -11.03 7.98
C THR A 69 -7.47 -10.36 9.06
N ARG A 70 -7.11 -10.62 10.31
CA ARG A 70 -7.79 -10.08 11.49
C ARG A 70 -6.89 -9.07 12.16
N CYS A 71 -7.22 -7.80 12.00
CA CYS A 71 -6.59 -6.71 12.72
C CYS A 71 -7.33 -6.45 14.03
N THR A 72 -6.66 -5.79 14.96
CA THR A 72 -7.23 -5.32 16.23
C THR A 72 -7.23 -3.81 16.21
N LEU A 73 -8.40 -3.20 16.37
CA LEU A 73 -8.54 -1.77 16.59
C LEU A 73 -8.54 -1.51 18.09
N THR A 74 -7.74 -0.57 18.55
CA THR A 74 -7.71 -0.05 19.90
C THR A 74 -8.26 1.38 19.89
N ALA A 75 -9.39 1.57 20.57
CA ALA A 75 -9.99 2.89 20.72
C ALA A 75 -9.24 3.71 21.80
N ALA A 76 -9.42 5.03 21.77
CA ALA A 76 -8.79 5.93 22.73
C ALA A 76 -9.20 5.70 24.20
N ASP A 77 -10.33 5.02 24.43
CA ASP A 77 -10.79 4.63 25.77
C ASP A 77 -10.17 3.29 26.26
N GLY A 78 -9.31 2.67 25.45
CA GLY A 78 -8.67 1.39 25.74
C GLY A 78 -9.49 0.17 25.32
N SER A 79 -10.70 0.35 24.79
CA SER A 79 -11.51 -0.75 24.28
C SER A 79 -10.91 -1.30 22.99
N THR A 80 -11.00 -2.63 22.80
CA THR A 80 -10.54 -3.27 21.56
C THR A 80 -11.70 -3.81 20.73
N ILE A 81 -11.58 -3.73 19.42
CA ILE A 81 -12.55 -4.24 18.46
C ILE A 81 -11.79 -5.01 17.39
N GLY A 82 -12.18 -6.26 17.12
CA GLY A 82 -11.60 -6.99 16.00
C GLY A 82 -12.11 -6.44 14.67
N VAL A 83 -11.20 -6.34 13.71
CA VAL A 83 -11.48 -5.85 12.36
C VAL A 83 -11.03 -6.89 11.36
N THR A 84 -11.98 -7.46 10.62
CA THR A 84 -11.69 -8.40 9.55
C THR A 84 -11.52 -7.64 8.24
N VAL A 85 -10.33 -7.76 7.64
CA VAL A 85 -10.04 -7.25 6.31
C VAL A 85 -10.15 -8.40 5.31
N THR A 86 -10.86 -8.20 4.20
CA THR A 86 -11.02 -9.22 3.13
C THR A 86 -10.65 -8.63 1.78
N VAL A 87 -9.73 -9.26 1.06
CA VAL A 87 -9.40 -8.84 -0.32
C VAL A 87 -10.57 -9.15 -1.25
N THR A 88 -11.04 -8.15 -1.98
CA THR A 88 -12.18 -8.23 -2.90
C THR A 88 -11.75 -8.25 -4.37
N SER A 89 -10.69 -7.52 -4.72
CA SER A 89 -10.10 -7.54 -6.06
C SER A 89 -8.64 -7.11 -6.04
N VAL A 90 -7.91 -7.44 -7.12
CA VAL A 90 -6.50 -7.09 -7.29
C VAL A 90 -6.31 -6.59 -8.72
N GLU A 91 -5.82 -5.36 -8.87
CA GLU A 91 -5.64 -4.68 -10.14
C GLU A 91 -4.16 -4.31 -10.32
N GLY A 92 -3.41 -5.18 -11.00
CA GLY A 92 -1.96 -5.01 -11.13
C GLY A 92 -1.28 -5.09 -9.76
N THR A 93 -0.83 -3.93 -9.25
CA THR A 93 -0.21 -3.81 -7.91
C THR A 93 -1.17 -3.26 -6.85
N GLN A 94 -2.40 -2.91 -7.23
CA GLN A 94 -3.38 -2.35 -6.31
C GLN A 94 -4.24 -3.47 -5.71
N ILE A 95 -4.28 -3.56 -4.39
CA ILE A 95 -5.10 -4.52 -3.65
C ILE A 95 -6.33 -3.79 -3.12
N ASN A 96 -7.51 -4.20 -3.56
CA ASN A 96 -8.77 -3.70 -3.04
C ASN A 96 -9.30 -4.66 -1.98
N PHE A 97 -9.75 -4.10 -0.86
CA PHE A 97 -10.24 -4.88 0.27
C PHE A 97 -11.42 -4.20 0.96
N ASP A 98 -12.25 -5.03 1.58
CA ASP A 98 -13.37 -4.66 2.43
C ASP A 98 -12.97 -4.75 3.90
N ILE A 99 -13.50 -3.85 4.72
CA ILE A 99 -13.19 -3.75 6.15
C ILE A 99 -14.49 -3.97 6.93
N LYS A 100 -14.51 -4.98 7.81
CA LYS A 100 -15.63 -5.26 8.71
C LYS A 100 -15.17 -5.28 10.15
N ALA A 101 -15.64 -4.30 10.93
CA ALA A 101 -15.51 -4.34 12.39
C ALA A 101 -16.51 -5.34 12.98
N ASP A 102 -16.13 -5.99 14.09
CA ASP A 102 -17.05 -6.85 14.82
C ASP A 102 -18.21 -6.04 15.44
N ASP A 103 -19.39 -6.68 15.52
CA ASP A 103 -20.59 -6.06 16.09
C ASP A 103 -20.49 -5.77 17.60
N LYS A 104 -19.50 -6.35 18.29
CA LYS A 104 -19.28 -6.19 19.72
C LYS A 104 -17.83 -5.88 20.01
N PRO A 105 -17.52 -4.85 20.81
CA PRO A 105 -16.20 -4.68 21.38
C PRO A 105 -15.85 -5.90 22.23
N THR A 106 -14.61 -6.38 22.12
CA THR A 106 -14.05 -7.32 23.08
C THR A 106 -13.67 -6.53 24.33
N SER A 107 -14.53 -6.58 25.34
CA SER A 107 -14.28 -6.05 26.69
C SER A 107 -13.50 -7.04 27.56
#